data_AF-A0A536YKP8-F1
#
_entry.id   AF-A0A536YKP8-F1
#
_cell.length_a   1.000
_cell.length_b   1.000
_cell.length_c   1.000
_cell.angle_alpha   90.00
_cell.angle_beta   90.00
_cell.angle_gamma   90.00
#
_symmetry.space_group_name_H-M   'P 1'
#
loop_
_entity.id
_entity.type
_entity.pdbx_description
1 polymer ?
#
loop_
_entity_poly.entity_id
_entity_poly.type
_entity_poly.pdbx_seq_one_letter_code
_entity_poly.pdbx_strand_id
1 'polypeptide(L)'
;MKPTDIGVPEYFHKVVDCQWACPAHTPVPEYIRLIAAGRYDDAYMVNWHSNVFPGILGRTCDRPCEPACRRGRVEENNGEKPEPVAICRLKRVAADNKGDVKARMPKAAAKKNGKRIACIGAGPASLTVARDLAPLGYHVTVFDQDPRAGGMIWSQIPRFRLPMEVIDEEVGYILDLGVEFKGGTKIGSMKKLLAEDYDAIFVGSGAPRGRDLDIPGRKEAAKNIHIGIDWLSSVSFGHTDRIGKRVIVLGGGNTAMDCCRSSKRLGGEDVKVIVRSGFEEMKASPWEKEDAQHEGIPILNYLVPKTFEHENGKLTGMTFEKVKAVRDEKGRRSLLPTGEPDQRFECDDVLVAVGQENAFPWIERDAGIQFDQHGMPVVDMVTMQSTQAKVFFGGDSAFGPKNIIWAVAHGHDAAISIDKLLNGEDLKERPSPIVNLSSQKMGIHEWSYDNAISPDERYKVPWKDKTITLKNIKVEVELGFDPATGFKEAQRCLNCDVQTVFADRLCIECDACVDICPMDCISFTRNGEEADLRGRLNAPARNPTQDLYVSGELKTGRVMVKDEDVCLHCGLCAERCPTGAWDMQKFLLDLTHAGHGCRTPQRKAA
;
A
#
# COMPACT_ATOMS: atom_id res chain seq x y z
N MET A 1 -28.20 -20.72 9.76
CA MET A 1 -26.77 -20.42 9.69
C MET A 1 -26.03 -21.02 10.87
N LYS A 2 -24.77 -21.39 10.69
CA LYS A 2 -23.91 -21.83 11.80
C LYS A 2 -23.50 -20.61 12.66
N PRO A 3 -23.33 -20.78 13.98
CA PRO A 3 -22.73 -19.74 14.81
C PRO A 3 -21.34 -19.37 14.33
N THR A 4 -20.98 -18.10 14.45
CA THR A 4 -19.62 -17.62 14.15
C THR A 4 -18.64 -18.18 15.18
N ASP A 5 -17.58 -18.83 14.70
CA ASP A 5 -16.53 -19.37 15.57
C ASP A 5 -15.58 -18.25 16.02
N ILE A 6 -15.77 -17.79 17.25
CA ILE A 6 -14.91 -16.78 17.90
C ILE A 6 -13.70 -17.40 18.61
N GLY A 7 -13.60 -18.74 18.66
CA GLY A 7 -12.45 -19.46 19.22
C GLY A 7 -11.23 -19.43 18.30
N VAL A 8 -11.44 -19.20 17.01
CA VAL A 8 -10.41 -18.88 16.01
C VAL A 8 -10.72 -17.48 15.47
N PRO A 9 -10.22 -16.40 16.13
CA PRO A 9 -10.67 -15.04 15.87
C PRO A 9 -10.21 -14.45 14.52
N GLU A 10 -9.74 -15.28 13.59
CA GLU A 10 -9.44 -14.91 12.19
C GLU A 10 -10.64 -14.23 11.50
N TYR A 11 -11.87 -14.58 11.89
CA TYR A 11 -13.09 -13.89 11.46
C TYR A 11 -12.95 -12.37 11.62
N PHE A 12 -12.43 -11.91 12.76
CA PHE A 12 -12.32 -10.49 13.08
C PHE A 12 -11.28 -9.75 12.24
N HIS A 13 -10.35 -10.45 11.59
CA HIS A 13 -9.41 -9.78 10.68
C HIS A 13 -10.14 -9.16 9.48
N LYS A 14 -11.09 -9.88 8.89
CA LYS A 14 -11.92 -9.37 7.78
C LYS A 14 -12.86 -8.24 8.22
N VAL A 15 -13.14 -8.13 9.52
CA VAL A 15 -13.92 -7.02 10.10
C VAL A 15 -13.10 -5.71 10.12
N VAL A 16 -11.78 -5.79 10.25
CA VAL A 16 -10.85 -4.65 10.19
C VAL A 16 -10.45 -4.35 8.74
N ASP A 17 -11.37 -3.85 7.92
CA ASP A 17 -11.18 -3.71 6.45
C ASP A 17 -9.90 -2.98 6.03
N CYS A 18 -9.54 -1.91 6.75
CA CYS A 18 -8.35 -1.12 6.45
C CYS A 18 -7.04 -1.91 6.69
N GLN A 19 -7.03 -2.79 7.69
CA GLN A 19 -5.92 -3.72 7.94
C GLN A 19 -5.94 -4.87 6.93
N TRP A 20 -7.12 -5.45 6.66
CA TRP A 20 -7.30 -6.51 5.66
C TRP A 20 -6.86 -6.10 4.26
N ALA A 21 -7.20 -4.88 3.84
CA ALA A 21 -6.86 -4.34 2.53
C ALA A 21 -5.39 -3.90 2.40
N CYS A 22 -4.69 -3.69 3.52
CA CYS A 22 -3.28 -3.34 3.50
C CYS A 22 -2.45 -4.61 3.23
N PRO A 23 -1.62 -4.66 2.17
CA PRO A 23 -0.82 -5.86 1.88
C PRO A 23 0.11 -6.29 3.01
N ALA A 24 0.56 -5.35 3.85
CA ALA A 24 1.39 -5.63 5.01
C ALA A 24 0.58 -5.80 6.31
N HIS A 25 -0.75 -5.81 6.23
CA HIS A 25 -1.67 -5.89 7.38
C HIS A 25 -1.32 -4.93 8.53
N THR A 26 -0.95 -3.69 8.19
CA THR A 26 -0.60 -2.68 9.18
C THR A 26 -1.77 -2.46 10.15
N PRO A 27 -1.55 -2.47 11.47
CA PRO A 27 -2.60 -2.33 12.49
C PRO A 27 -3.13 -0.89 12.55
N VAL A 28 -3.97 -0.54 11.56
CA VAL A 28 -4.43 0.82 11.29
C VAL A 28 -5.16 1.47 12.45
N PRO A 29 -6.21 0.85 13.02
CA PRO A 29 -6.91 1.47 14.14
C PRO A 29 -6.01 1.69 15.36
N GLU A 30 -5.06 0.79 15.61
CA GLU A 30 -4.21 0.86 16.78
C GLU A 30 -3.30 2.09 16.79
N TYR A 31 -2.55 2.33 15.71
CA TYR A 31 -1.70 3.52 15.68
C TYR A 31 -2.54 4.81 15.60
N ILE A 32 -3.75 4.77 15.04
CA ILE A 32 -4.66 5.93 15.03
C ILE A 32 -5.12 6.29 16.44
N ARG A 33 -5.51 5.31 17.26
CA ARG A 33 -5.81 5.56 18.67
C ARG A 33 -4.61 6.11 19.44
N LEU A 34 -3.40 5.63 19.14
CA LEU A 34 -2.17 6.17 19.74
C LEU A 34 -1.90 7.62 19.33
N ILE A 35 -2.20 7.99 18.08
CA ILE A 35 -2.18 9.39 17.62
C ILE A 35 -3.18 10.24 18.41
N ALA A 36 -4.41 9.75 18.59
CA ALA A 36 -5.43 10.44 19.39
C ALA A 36 -4.98 10.61 20.86
N ALA A 37 -4.20 9.67 21.40
CA ALA A 37 -3.61 9.76 22.73
C ALA A 37 -2.33 10.62 22.81
N GLY A 38 -1.88 11.24 21.71
CA GLY A 38 -0.63 12.00 21.65
C GLY A 38 0.65 11.14 21.75
N ARG A 39 0.53 9.81 21.62
CA ARG A 39 1.62 8.84 21.75
C ARG A 39 2.25 8.54 20.39
N TYR A 40 2.83 9.57 19.76
CA TYR A 40 3.34 9.48 18.39
C TYR A 40 4.47 8.47 18.20
N ASP A 41 5.38 8.35 19.17
CA ASP A 41 6.46 7.34 19.14
C ASP A 41 5.89 5.91 19.06
N ASP A 42 4.88 5.63 19.88
CA ASP A 42 4.24 4.31 19.93
C ASP A 42 3.45 4.05 18.64
N ALA A 43 2.73 5.06 18.15
CA ALA A 43 2.01 4.99 16.89
C ALA A 43 2.96 4.68 15.71
N TYR A 44 4.12 5.35 15.68
CA TYR A 44 5.14 5.11 14.68
C TYR A 44 5.70 3.69 14.78
N MET A 45 6.05 3.22 15.98
CA MET A 45 6.62 1.87 16.15
C MET A 45 5.63 0.75 15.80
N VAL A 46 4.36 0.90 16.18
CA VAL A 46 3.28 -0.02 15.80
C VAL A 46 3.13 -0.09 14.27
N ASN A 47 3.23 1.05 13.59
CA ASN A 47 3.19 1.10 12.13
C ASN A 47 4.44 0.48 11.50
N TRP A 48 5.62 0.83 12.02
CA TRP A 48 6.92 0.39 11.51
C TRP A 48 7.09 -1.13 11.59
N HIS A 49 6.49 -1.77 12.60
CA HIS A 49 6.53 -3.23 12.76
C HIS A 49 6.17 -3.98 11.47
N SER A 50 5.09 -3.56 10.80
CA SER A 50 4.59 -4.20 9.59
C SER A 50 4.93 -3.44 8.30
N ASN A 51 5.02 -2.12 8.36
CA ASN A 51 5.13 -1.27 7.16
C ASN A 51 6.60 -0.95 6.79
N VAL A 52 7.51 -0.99 7.76
CA VAL A 52 8.95 -0.62 7.71
C VAL A 52 9.29 0.79 7.18
N PHE A 53 8.36 1.49 6.51
CA PHE A 53 8.50 2.87 6.03
C PHE A 53 7.29 3.78 6.35
N PRO A 54 6.87 3.96 7.62
CA PRO A 54 5.71 4.80 7.94
C PRO A 54 5.79 6.24 7.42
N GLY A 55 6.93 6.92 7.52
CA GLY A 55 7.12 8.30 7.08
C GLY A 55 7.06 8.47 5.57
N ILE A 56 7.67 7.55 4.82
CA ILE A 56 7.59 7.52 3.35
C ILE A 56 6.17 7.21 2.90
N LEU A 57 5.57 6.14 3.42
CA LEU A 57 4.21 5.74 3.03
C LEU A 57 3.12 6.64 3.62
N GLY A 58 3.42 7.52 4.58
CA GLY A 58 2.52 8.60 4.98
C GLY A 58 2.39 9.70 3.92
N ARG A 59 3.32 9.72 2.96
CA ARG A 59 3.38 10.69 1.86
C ARG A 59 2.97 10.08 0.53
N THR A 60 3.48 8.89 0.21
CA THR A 60 3.44 8.34 -1.15
C THR A 60 2.59 7.07 -1.31
N CYS A 61 1.90 6.61 -0.27
CA CYS A 61 1.09 5.39 -0.34
C CYS A 61 -0.07 5.52 -1.33
N ASP A 62 -0.35 4.42 -2.02
CA ASP A 62 -1.53 4.24 -2.86
C ASP A 62 -2.84 4.01 -2.07
N ARG A 63 -2.75 4.03 -0.73
CA ARG A 63 -3.85 4.01 0.23
C ARG A 63 -4.90 2.92 0.00
N PRO A 64 -4.54 1.63 -0.21
CA PRO A 64 -5.55 0.58 -0.39
C PRO A 64 -6.50 0.45 0.82
N CYS A 65 -6.05 0.88 2.01
CA CYS A 65 -6.82 0.91 3.23
C CYS A 65 -7.93 1.98 3.29
N GLU A 66 -7.82 3.09 2.54
CA GLU A 66 -8.82 4.17 2.59
C GLU A 66 -10.10 3.81 1.82
N PRO A 67 -10.06 3.33 0.56
CA PRO A 67 -11.27 2.87 -0.13
C PRO A 67 -11.97 1.71 0.56
N ALA A 68 -11.22 0.85 1.27
CA ALA A 68 -11.78 -0.25 2.03
C ALA A 68 -12.37 0.18 3.39
N CYS A 69 -12.05 1.39 3.88
CA CYS A 69 -12.41 1.82 5.22
C CYS A 69 -13.92 1.76 5.45
N ARG A 70 -14.32 1.01 6.50
CA ARG A 70 -15.73 0.87 6.92
C ARG A 70 -16.47 2.20 7.04
N ARG A 71 -15.78 3.25 7.50
CA ARG A 71 -16.35 4.60 7.63
C ARG A 71 -17.03 5.06 6.35
N GLY A 72 -16.39 4.83 5.19
CA GLY A 72 -16.97 5.17 3.89
C GLY A 72 -18.28 4.44 3.62
N ARG A 73 -18.37 3.13 3.91
CA ARG A 73 -19.60 2.34 3.71
C ARG A 73 -20.72 2.75 4.68
N VAL A 74 -20.37 2.97 5.95
CA VAL A 74 -21.32 3.45 6.96
C VAL A 74 -21.90 4.80 6.58
N GLU A 75 -21.05 5.73 6.12
CA GLU A 75 -21.49 7.06 5.67
C GLU A 75 -22.23 6.99 4.34
N GLU A 76 -21.93 6.06 3.44
CA GLU A 76 -22.62 5.92 2.15
C GLU A 76 -24.11 5.59 2.34
N ASN A 77 -24.40 4.81 3.38
CA ASN A 77 -25.78 4.48 3.75
C ASN A 77 -26.52 5.65 4.41
N ASN A 78 -25.82 6.70 4.88
CA ASN A 78 -26.38 7.72 5.80
C ASN A 78 -26.05 9.18 5.46
N GLY A 79 -25.22 9.48 4.46
CA GLY A 79 -24.68 10.81 4.17
C GLY A 79 -24.50 11.11 2.69
N GLU A 80 -24.47 12.40 2.33
CA GLU A 80 -24.43 12.84 0.92
C GLU A 80 -23.06 12.62 0.25
N LYS A 81 -21.97 12.60 1.03
CA LYS A 81 -20.59 12.40 0.55
C LYS A 81 -19.79 11.57 1.55
N PRO A 82 -19.77 10.23 1.40
CA PRO A 82 -19.00 9.38 2.29
C PRO A 82 -17.50 9.59 2.10
N GLU A 83 -16.77 9.75 3.20
CA GLU A 83 -15.32 9.90 3.15
C GLU A 83 -14.62 9.02 4.20
N PRO A 84 -13.64 8.20 3.77
CA PRO A 84 -12.91 7.36 4.69
C PRO A 84 -12.04 8.20 5.61
N VAL A 85 -11.57 7.59 6.70
CA VAL A 85 -10.52 8.18 7.53
C VAL A 85 -9.28 8.41 6.67
N ALA A 86 -8.61 9.55 6.84
CA ALA A 86 -7.37 9.91 6.16
C ALA A 86 -6.15 9.15 6.73
N ILE A 87 -6.21 7.82 6.66
CA ILE A 87 -5.26 6.87 7.22
C ILE A 87 -3.82 7.16 6.77
N CYS A 88 -3.62 7.47 5.48
CA CYS A 88 -2.30 7.80 4.95
C CYS A 88 -1.71 9.04 5.62
N ARG A 89 -2.55 10.06 5.86
CA ARG A 89 -2.12 11.31 6.49
C ARG A 89 -1.94 11.16 7.99
N LEU A 90 -2.74 10.34 8.67
CA LEU A 90 -2.51 9.98 10.06
C LEU A 90 -1.20 9.20 10.25
N LYS A 91 -0.87 8.30 9.32
CA LYS A 91 0.46 7.67 9.29
C LYS A 91 1.58 8.71 9.21
N ARG A 92 1.43 9.76 8.40
CA ARG A 92 2.36 10.89 8.37
C ARG A 92 2.37 11.67 9.69
N VAL A 93 1.22 11.90 10.33
CA VAL A 93 1.15 12.57 11.66
C VAL A 93 2.02 11.84 12.68
N ALA A 94 1.95 10.50 12.75
CA ALA A 94 2.81 9.72 13.62
C ALA A 94 4.30 9.90 13.30
N ALA A 95 4.66 9.88 12.00
CA ALA A 95 6.06 10.01 11.57
C ALA A 95 6.63 11.43 11.73
N ASP A 96 5.82 12.48 11.56
CA ASP A 96 6.25 13.87 11.62
C ASP A 96 6.31 14.38 13.08
N ASN A 97 5.56 13.77 14.01
CA ASN A 97 5.49 14.19 15.42
C ASN A 97 6.17 13.23 16.41
N LYS A 98 6.76 12.11 15.95
CA LYS A 98 7.57 11.24 16.82
C LYS A 98 8.83 11.97 17.31
N GLY A 99 9.28 11.60 18.50
CA GLY A 99 10.64 11.84 18.95
C GLY A 99 11.65 10.90 18.30
N ASP A 100 12.79 10.71 18.97
CA ASP A 100 13.79 9.73 18.53
C ASP A 100 13.36 8.30 18.91
N VAL A 101 13.16 7.46 17.90
CA VAL A 101 12.75 6.07 18.06
C VAL A 101 13.91 5.08 17.93
N LYS A 102 15.15 5.53 17.67
CA LYS A 102 16.32 4.65 17.47
C LYS A 102 16.54 3.66 18.60
N ALA A 103 16.35 4.09 19.85
CA ALA A 103 16.51 3.22 21.02
C ALA A 103 15.47 2.09 21.08
N ARG A 104 14.33 2.24 20.38
CA ARG A 104 13.23 1.27 20.30
C ARG A 104 13.32 0.38 19.06
N MET A 105 14.18 0.73 18.10
CA MET A 105 14.40 -0.09 16.90
C MET A 105 15.09 -1.40 17.27
N PRO A 106 14.90 -2.46 16.46
CA PRO A 106 15.70 -3.67 16.58
C PRO A 106 17.19 -3.33 16.53
N LYS A 107 18.00 -4.09 17.24
CA LYS A 107 19.45 -3.94 17.23
C LYS A 107 20.07 -4.93 16.25
N ALA A 108 21.21 -4.55 15.68
CA ALA A 108 22.05 -5.49 14.96
C ALA A 108 22.33 -6.72 15.83
N ALA A 109 22.28 -7.90 15.21
CA ALA A 109 22.52 -9.16 15.92
C ALA A 109 23.93 -9.18 16.53
N ALA A 110 24.02 -9.43 17.83
CA ALA A 110 25.31 -9.49 18.55
C ALA A 110 26.20 -10.64 18.07
N LYS A 111 25.60 -11.74 17.59
CA LYS A 111 26.30 -12.89 17.01
C LYS A 111 25.75 -13.14 15.61
N LYS A 112 26.65 -13.26 14.64
CA LYS A 112 26.30 -13.70 13.29
C LYS A 112 26.10 -15.22 13.29
N ASN A 113 25.18 -15.70 12.47
CA ASN A 113 24.84 -17.13 12.35
C ASN A 113 25.67 -17.85 11.26
N GLY A 114 26.58 -17.15 10.59
CA GLY A 114 27.47 -17.67 9.56
C GLY A 114 26.85 -17.79 8.17
N LYS A 115 25.57 -17.46 7.99
CA LYS A 115 24.86 -17.54 6.71
C LYS A 115 24.86 -16.22 5.96
N ARG A 116 25.10 -16.26 4.65
CA ARG A 116 25.28 -15.09 3.78
C ARG A 116 24.13 -14.97 2.79
N ILE A 117 23.59 -13.75 2.68
CA ILE A 117 22.45 -13.45 1.81
C ILE A 117 22.82 -12.25 0.94
N ALA A 118 22.58 -12.36 -0.36
CA ALA A 118 22.72 -11.23 -1.30
C ALA A 118 21.33 -10.71 -1.70
N CYS A 119 21.06 -9.43 -1.46
CA CYS A 119 19.88 -8.74 -1.96
C CYS A 119 20.27 -7.86 -3.15
N ILE A 120 19.61 -8.01 -4.29
CA ILE A 120 19.91 -7.29 -5.54
C ILE A 120 18.87 -6.20 -5.76
N GLY A 121 19.33 -4.95 -5.80
CA GLY A 121 18.52 -3.74 -5.68
C GLY A 121 18.33 -3.35 -4.22
N ALA A 122 18.45 -2.07 -3.90
CA ALA A 122 18.23 -1.48 -2.58
C ALA A 122 16.88 -0.77 -2.48
N GLY A 123 15.88 -1.26 -3.21
CA GLY A 123 14.49 -0.79 -3.11
C GLY A 123 13.76 -1.35 -1.88
N PRO A 124 12.48 -0.96 -1.68
CA PRO A 124 11.69 -1.34 -0.52
C PRO A 124 11.67 -2.85 -0.24
N ALA A 125 11.52 -3.70 -1.27
CA ALA A 125 11.47 -5.15 -1.09
C ALA A 125 12.75 -5.74 -0.46
N SER A 126 13.92 -5.38 -1.01
CA SER A 126 15.22 -5.85 -0.49
C SER A 126 15.55 -5.28 0.87
N LEU A 127 15.15 -4.02 1.13
CA LEU A 127 15.31 -3.40 2.43
C LEU A 127 14.43 -4.07 3.49
N THR A 128 13.21 -4.49 3.15
CA THR A 128 12.38 -5.29 4.05
C THR A 128 12.99 -6.66 4.35
N VAL A 129 13.52 -7.36 3.32
CA VAL A 129 14.25 -8.63 3.54
C VAL A 129 15.44 -8.42 4.47
N ALA A 130 16.21 -7.34 4.26
CA ALA A 130 17.35 -7.01 5.11
C ALA A 130 16.92 -6.69 6.55
N ARG A 131 15.83 -5.93 6.72
CA ARG A 131 15.25 -5.59 8.01
C ARG A 131 14.86 -6.83 8.81
N ASP A 132 14.24 -7.81 8.17
CA ASP A 132 13.76 -9.02 8.85
C ASP A 132 14.88 -10.01 9.16
N LEU A 133 15.89 -10.12 8.29
CA LEU A 133 16.94 -11.13 8.42
C LEU A 133 18.19 -10.65 9.19
N ALA A 134 18.59 -9.39 9.07
CA ALA A 134 19.78 -8.89 9.76
C ALA A 134 19.73 -9.03 11.30
N PRO A 135 18.59 -8.78 11.98
CA PRO A 135 18.46 -9.00 13.43
C PRO A 135 18.59 -10.47 13.87
N LEU A 136 18.40 -11.43 12.96
CA LEU A 136 18.52 -12.87 13.22
C LEU A 136 19.96 -13.40 13.11
N GLY A 137 20.93 -12.52 12.83
CA GLY A 137 22.34 -12.89 12.71
C GLY A 137 22.81 -13.19 11.29
N TYR A 138 21.95 -13.08 10.28
CA TYR A 138 22.37 -13.25 8.90
C TYR A 138 23.35 -12.14 8.47
N HIS A 139 24.26 -12.49 7.57
CA HIS A 139 25.10 -11.52 6.89
C HIS A 139 24.41 -11.11 5.58
N VAL A 140 23.67 -10.00 5.63
CA VAL A 140 22.93 -9.48 4.48
C VAL A 140 23.77 -8.42 3.76
N THR A 141 24.09 -8.67 2.49
CA THR A 141 24.71 -7.70 1.59
C THR A 141 23.66 -7.20 0.61
N VAL A 142 23.43 -5.89 0.55
CA VAL A 142 22.52 -5.25 -0.41
C VAL A 142 23.34 -4.57 -1.50
N PHE A 143 23.17 -5.02 -2.74
CA PHE A 143 23.82 -4.45 -3.91
C PHE A 143 22.86 -3.51 -4.64
N ASP A 144 23.34 -2.33 -5.02
CA ASP A 144 22.59 -1.44 -5.92
C ASP A 144 23.54 -0.75 -6.91
N GLN A 145 23.06 -0.54 -8.14
CA GLN A 145 23.78 0.24 -9.14
C GLN A 145 23.89 1.72 -8.75
N ASP A 146 22.91 2.20 -7.97
CA ASP A 146 22.86 3.56 -7.48
C ASP A 146 23.75 3.73 -6.24
N PRO A 147 24.30 4.93 -6.00
CA PRO A 147 25.19 5.19 -4.88
C PRO A 147 24.48 5.23 -3.52
N ARG A 148 23.14 5.28 -3.49
CA ARG A 148 22.33 5.33 -2.27
C ARG A 148 21.24 4.28 -2.30
N ALA A 149 20.88 3.80 -1.11
CA ALA A 149 19.76 2.90 -0.92
C ALA A 149 18.41 3.64 -0.99
N GLY A 150 17.36 2.90 -1.30
CA GLY A 150 16.00 3.38 -1.51
C GLY A 150 15.45 2.94 -2.86
N GLY A 151 16.27 2.69 -3.88
CA GLY A 151 15.77 2.38 -5.23
C GLY A 151 14.82 3.48 -5.72
N MET A 152 13.65 3.13 -6.26
CA MET A 152 12.71 4.11 -6.85
C MET A 152 12.13 5.14 -5.86
N ILE A 153 12.01 4.84 -4.56
CA ILE A 153 11.57 5.86 -3.58
C ILE A 153 12.60 7.00 -3.49
N TRP A 154 13.88 6.69 -3.71
CA TRP A 154 14.95 7.67 -3.78
C TRP A 154 15.13 8.25 -5.18
N SER A 155 15.17 7.40 -6.21
CA SER A 155 15.57 7.82 -7.56
C SER A 155 14.44 8.41 -8.40
N GLN A 156 13.16 8.14 -8.13
CA GLN A 156 12.07 8.56 -9.02
C GLN A 156 11.00 9.44 -8.36
N ILE A 157 10.74 9.29 -7.07
CA ILE A 157 9.70 10.09 -6.41
C ILE A 157 10.20 11.54 -6.24
N PRO A 158 9.45 12.54 -6.75
CA PRO A 158 9.86 13.93 -6.65
C PRO A 158 9.98 14.42 -5.20
N ARG A 159 10.96 15.31 -4.96
CA ARG A 159 11.26 15.85 -3.62
C ARG A 159 10.14 16.65 -3.00
N PHE A 160 9.30 17.29 -3.81
CA PHE A 160 8.10 17.99 -3.33
C PHE A 160 7.00 17.06 -2.79
N ARG A 161 7.09 15.74 -3.03
CA ARG A 161 6.23 14.70 -2.43
C ARG A 161 6.94 13.95 -1.32
N LEU A 162 8.22 13.66 -1.51
CA LEU A 162 9.02 12.88 -0.56
C LEU A 162 10.37 13.53 -0.30
N PRO A 163 10.53 14.21 0.85
CA PRO A 163 11.80 14.82 1.25
C PRO A 163 12.92 13.78 1.46
N MET A 164 14.16 14.18 1.21
CA MET A 164 15.33 13.30 1.33
C MET A 164 15.56 12.85 2.78
N GLU A 165 15.28 13.74 3.73
CA GLU A 165 15.52 13.52 5.15
C GLU A 165 14.67 12.35 5.68
N VAL A 166 13.45 12.21 5.17
CA VAL A 166 12.54 11.10 5.50
C VAL A 166 13.08 9.78 4.94
N ILE A 167 13.61 9.80 3.70
CA ILE A 167 14.21 8.62 3.07
C ILE A 167 15.47 8.20 3.83
N ASP A 168 16.38 9.13 4.05
CA ASP A 168 17.66 8.88 4.73
C ASP A 168 17.43 8.36 6.16
N GLU A 169 16.41 8.87 6.87
CA GLU A 169 16.02 8.37 8.20
C GLU A 169 15.54 6.91 8.16
N GLU A 170 14.49 6.61 7.38
CA GLU A 170 13.85 5.29 7.44
C GLU A 170 14.67 4.18 6.77
N VAL A 171 15.39 4.51 5.69
CA VAL A 171 16.38 3.60 5.11
C VAL A 171 17.55 3.41 6.07
N GLY A 172 17.98 4.48 6.74
CA GLY A 172 19.02 4.44 7.77
C GLY A 172 18.70 3.45 8.89
N TYR A 173 17.46 3.43 9.40
CA TYR A 173 17.04 2.46 10.42
C TYR A 173 17.27 1.00 10.02
N ILE A 174 17.15 0.68 8.74
CA ILE A 174 17.36 -0.67 8.22
C ILE A 174 18.86 -0.94 8.05
N LEU A 175 19.61 0.01 7.50
CA LEU A 175 21.06 -0.15 7.30
C LEU A 175 21.80 -0.28 8.64
N ASP A 176 21.36 0.44 9.66
CA ASP A 176 21.90 0.43 11.03
C ASP A 176 21.74 -0.94 11.73
N LEU A 177 20.98 -1.90 11.16
CA LEU A 177 20.89 -3.29 11.61
C LEU A 177 22.13 -4.14 11.28
N GLY A 178 23.19 -3.50 10.76
CA GLY A 178 24.42 -4.18 10.35
C GLY A 178 24.31 -4.83 8.98
N VAL A 179 23.55 -4.18 8.07
CA VAL A 179 23.41 -4.54 6.66
C VAL A 179 24.61 -3.99 5.90
N GLU A 180 25.26 -4.81 5.09
CA GLU A 180 26.37 -4.37 4.23
C GLU A 180 25.79 -3.78 2.93
N PHE A 181 25.77 -2.45 2.80
CA PHE A 181 25.34 -1.80 1.56
C PHE A 181 26.51 -1.58 0.59
N LYS A 182 26.36 -2.09 -0.64
CA LYS A 182 27.29 -1.91 -1.76
C LYS A 182 26.62 -1.11 -2.87
N GLY A 183 26.53 0.20 -2.66
CA GLY A 183 26.09 1.15 -3.68
C GLY A 183 27.09 1.28 -4.83
N GLY A 184 26.63 1.77 -5.99
CA GLY A 184 27.45 1.91 -7.20
C GLY A 184 27.86 0.58 -7.85
N THR A 185 27.30 -0.55 -7.39
CA THR A 185 27.67 -1.90 -7.79
C THR A 185 26.55 -2.55 -8.58
N LYS A 186 26.64 -2.46 -9.91
CA LYS A 186 25.69 -3.12 -10.82
C LYS A 186 26.03 -4.61 -10.97
N ILE A 187 25.07 -5.49 -10.67
CA ILE A 187 25.19 -6.91 -10.94
C ILE A 187 24.92 -7.18 -12.42
N GLY A 188 25.92 -7.74 -13.10
CA GLY A 188 25.87 -8.00 -14.54
C GLY A 188 25.62 -9.45 -14.94
N SER A 189 25.63 -10.40 -14.00
CA SER A 189 25.51 -11.84 -14.28
C SER A 189 24.98 -12.59 -13.06
N MET A 190 23.86 -13.28 -13.22
CA MET A 190 23.31 -14.17 -12.18
C MET A 190 24.22 -15.38 -11.97
N LYS A 191 24.81 -15.94 -13.03
CA LYS A 191 25.76 -17.06 -12.91
C LYS A 191 26.99 -16.72 -12.08
N LYS A 192 27.57 -15.53 -12.27
CA LYS A 192 28.71 -15.08 -11.45
C LYS A 192 28.31 -14.97 -9.99
N LEU A 193 27.14 -14.39 -9.72
CA LEU A 193 26.61 -14.25 -8.36
C LEU A 193 26.31 -15.61 -7.71
N LEU A 194 25.76 -16.56 -8.46
CA LEU A 194 25.52 -17.94 -7.98
C LEU A 194 26.83 -18.72 -7.72
N ALA A 195 27.92 -18.35 -8.39
CA ALA A 195 29.24 -18.92 -8.15
C ALA A 195 29.93 -18.31 -6.92
N GLU A 196 29.42 -17.20 -6.39
CA GLU A 196 29.84 -16.68 -5.09
C GLU A 196 29.22 -17.50 -3.95
N ASP A 197 29.88 -17.49 -2.78
CA ASP A 197 29.50 -18.27 -1.61
C ASP A 197 28.35 -17.61 -0.80
N TYR A 198 27.23 -17.36 -1.47
CA TYR A 198 25.97 -16.93 -0.85
C TYR A 198 25.05 -18.14 -0.65
N ASP A 199 24.44 -18.22 0.54
CA ASP A 199 23.49 -19.29 0.85
C ASP A 199 22.12 -19.03 0.20
N ALA A 200 21.73 -17.76 0.06
CA ALA A 200 20.51 -17.34 -0.62
C ALA A 200 20.69 -15.99 -1.35
N ILE A 201 19.93 -15.80 -2.43
CA ILE A 201 19.91 -14.56 -3.23
C ILE A 201 18.46 -14.09 -3.34
N PHE A 202 18.21 -12.83 -3.01
CA PHE A 202 16.93 -12.16 -3.20
C PHE A 202 17.05 -11.11 -4.31
N VAL A 203 16.17 -11.16 -5.30
CA VAL A 203 16.11 -10.21 -6.40
C VAL A 203 14.94 -9.25 -6.18
N GLY A 204 15.28 -8.04 -5.75
CA GLY A 204 14.37 -6.90 -5.55
C GLY A 204 14.71 -5.73 -6.47
N SER A 205 15.18 -6.00 -7.70
CA SER A 205 15.68 -4.99 -8.65
C SER A 205 14.58 -4.14 -9.31
N GLY A 206 13.31 -4.46 -9.04
CA GLY A 206 12.14 -3.75 -9.56
C GLY A 206 11.92 -3.93 -11.06
N ALA A 207 11.19 -2.97 -11.67
CA ALA A 207 10.90 -2.91 -13.10
C ALA A 207 11.56 -1.65 -13.73
N PRO A 208 12.88 -1.66 -13.94
CA PRO A 208 13.64 -0.43 -14.23
C PRO A 208 13.49 0.10 -15.66
N ARG A 209 12.82 -0.62 -16.57
CA ARG A 209 12.74 -0.21 -17.98
C ARG A 209 11.42 0.50 -18.25
N GLY A 210 11.46 1.69 -18.82
CA GLY A 210 10.27 2.39 -19.29
C GLY A 210 9.80 1.85 -20.64
N ARG A 211 8.48 1.78 -20.84
CA ARG A 211 7.91 1.50 -22.15
C ARG A 211 8.10 2.69 -23.07
N ASP A 212 8.51 2.40 -24.30
CA ASP A 212 8.62 3.38 -25.37
C ASP A 212 7.48 3.23 -26.39
N LEU A 213 7.31 4.23 -27.25
CA LEU A 213 6.36 4.24 -28.35
C LEU A 213 7.12 4.23 -29.69
N ASP A 214 6.86 3.24 -30.52
CA ASP A 214 7.41 3.16 -31.88
C ASP A 214 6.38 3.67 -32.89
N ILE A 215 6.32 4.99 -33.04
CA ILE A 215 5.43 5.70 -33.98
C ILE A 215 6.23 6.70 -34.83
N PRO A 216 5.74 7.12 -36.01
CA PRO A 216 6.48 8.01 -36.89
C PRO A 216 6.95 9.30 -36.19
N GLY A 217 8.17 9.73 -36.52
CA GLY A 217 8.83 10.91 -35.94
C GLY A 217 9.55 10.67 -34.61
N ARG A 218 9.36 9.50 -33.97
CA ARG A 218 9.98 9.16 -32.67
C ARG A 218 11.50 9.23 -32.70
N LYS A 219 12.13 8.78 -33.79
CA LYS A 219 13.59 8.68 -33.93
C LYS A 219 14.19 10.03 -34.31
N GLU A 220 13.53 10.72 -35.22
CA GLU A 220 13.92 12.01 -35.77
C GLU A 220 13.90 13.13 -34.71
N ALA A 221 12.90 13.09 -33.82
CA ALA A 221 12.74 14.06 -32.72
C ALA A 221 13.24 13.54 -31.35
N ALA A 222 14.07 12.48 -31.32
CA ALA A 222 14.43 11.78 -30.08
C ALA A 222 15.07 12.66 -29.01
N LYS A 223 15.70 13.79 -29.37
CA LYS A 223 16.33 14.74 -28.44
C LYS A 223 15.34 15.37 -27.45
N ASN A 224 14.08 15.50 -27.83
CA ASN A 224 13.01 16.14 -27.06
C ASN A 224 11.92 15.14 -26.60
N ILE A 225 12.19 13.84 -26.76
CA ILE A 225 11.27 12.77 -26.35
C ILE A 225 11.98 11.97 -25.27
N HIS A 226 11.48 12.06 -24.05
CA HIS A 226 12.10 11.46 -22.87
C HIS A 226 11.22 10.34 -22.34
N ILE A 227 11.82 9.25 -21.89
CA ILE A 227 11.13 8.23 -21.12
C ILE A 227 10.89 8.77 -19.71
N GLY A 228 9.64 8.76 -19.25
CA GLY A 228 9.23 9.48 -18.03
C GLY A 228 10.00 9.06 -16.78
N ILE A 229 10.27 7.76 -16.61
CA ILE A 229 11.00 7.25 -15.45
C ILE A 229 12.48 7.70 -15.45
N ASP A 230 13.13 7.69 -16.61
CA ASP A 230 14.53 8.08 -16.76
C ASP A 230 14.66 9.60 -16.60
N TRP A 231 13.67 10.34 -17.10
CA TRP A 231 13.59 11.79 -16.95
C TRP A 231 13.39 12.19 -15.49
N LEU A 232 12.47 11.56 -14.75
CA LEU A 232 12.29 11.81 -13.30
C LEU A 232 13.54 11.49 -12.50
N SER A 233 14.26 10.43 -12.89
CA SER A 233 15.56 10.10 -12.30
C SER A 233 16.61 11.17 -12.57
N SER A 234 16.70 11.64 -13.80
CA SER A 234 17.57 12.77 -14.19
C SER A 234 17.26 14.05 -13.41
N VAL A 235 15.97 14.35 -13.18
CA VAL A 235 15.52 15.48 -12.36
C VAL A 235 15.92 15.29 -10.89
N SER A 236 15.71 14.09 -10.34
CA SER A 236 16.03 13.77 -8.94
C SER A 236 17.53 13.85 -8.64
N PHE A 237 18.38 13.53 -9.63
CA PHE A 237 19.83 13.65 -9.54
C PHE A 237 20.36 15.04 -9.93
N GLY A 238 19.50 15.96 -10.35
CA GLY A 238 19.88 17.32 -10.74
C GLY A 238 20.61 17.39 -12.08
N HIS A 239 20.53 16.35 -12.91
CA HIS A 239 21.03 16.36 -14.29
C HIS A 239 20.08 17.11 -15.23
N THR A 240 18.79 17.18 -14.87
CA THR A 240 17.77 17.99 -15.57
C THR A 240 17.23 19.07 -14.64
N ASP A 241 17.41 20.33 -15.01
CA ASP A 241 16.97 21.52 -14.25
C ASP A 241 15.97 22.41 -15.02
N ARG A 242 15.67 22.06 -16.27
CA ARG A 242 14.75 22.79 -17.16
C ARG A 242 14.02 21.86 -18.11
N ILE A 243 12.87 22.32 -18.59
CA ILE A 243 12.09 21.70 -19.66
C ILE A 243 11.58 22.77 -20.63
N GLY A 244 11.16 22.38 -21.84
CA GLY A 244 10.49 23.24 -22.79
C GLY A 244 9.21 23.88 -22.26
N LYS A 245 8.75 24.94 -22.93
CA LYS A 245 7.57 25.71 -22.47
C LYS A 245 6.28 24.92 -22.65
N ARG A 246 6.15 24.18 -23.76
CA ARG A 246 4.98 23.35 -24.08
C ARG A 246 5.35 21.88 -23.90
N VAL A 247 4.74 21.21 -22.94
CA VAL A 247 5.10 19.82 -22.56
C VAL A 247 3.87 18.93 -22.67
N ILE A 248 4.03 17.80 -23.37
CA ILE A 248 3.03 16.73 -23.40
C ILE A 248 3.53 15.56 -22.55
N VAL A 249 2.73 15.13 -21.60
CA VAL A 249 2.98 13.92 -20.81
C VAL A 249 2.01 12.82 -21.23
N LEU A 250 2.55 11.72 -21.75
CA LEU A 250 1.76 10.59 -22.23
C LEU A 250 1.60 9.55 -21.13
N GLY A 251 0.36 9.26 -20.75
CA GLY A 251 0.05 8.20 -19.77
C GLY A 251 -0.89 8.66 -18.66
N GLY A 252 -1.43 7.68 -17.93
CA GLY A 252 -2.41 7.93 -16.87
C GLY A 252 -2.10 7.21 -15.57
N GLY A 253 -0.84 6.94 -15.27
CA GLY A 253 -0.37 6.38 -13.99
C GLY A 253 0.34 7.42 -13.12
N ASN A 254 0.75 7.05 -11.91
CA ASN A 254 1.42 7.95 -10.96
C ASN A 254 2.69 8.60 -11.55
N THR A 255 3.49 7.86 -12.33
CA THR A 255 4.65 8.41 -13.06
C THR A 255 4.26 9.59 -13.96
N ALA A 256 3.09 9.53 -14.63
CA ALA A 256 2.65 10.63 -15.48
C ALA A 256 2.28 11.87 -14.66
N MET A 257 1.69 11.68 -13.47
CA MET A 257 1.36 12.77 -12.55
C MET A 257 2.64 13.42 -11.99
N ASP A 258 3.62 12.61 -11.61
CA ASP A 258 4.92 13.12 -11.15
C ASP A 258 5.67 13.87 -12.26
N CYS A 259 5.66 13.35 -13.50
CA CYS A 259 6.25 14.00 -14.67
C CYS A 259 5.61 15.37 -14.96
N CYS A 260 4.28 15.48 -14.99
CA CYS A 260 3.63 16.74 -15.33
C CYS A 260 3.82 17.81 -14.24
N ARG A 261 3.71 17.44 -12.96
CA ARG A 261 3.92 18.35 -11.82
C ARG A 261 5.39 18.79 -11.72
N SER A 262 6.33 17.90 -11.99
CA SER A 262 7.75 18.25 -12.07
C SER A 262 8.01 19.18 -13.25
N SER A 263 7.38 18.94 -14.41
CA SER A 263 7.54 19.81 -15.59
C SER A 263 7.11 21.24 -15.32
N LYS A 264 6.00 21.44 -14.59
CA LYS A 264 5.56 22.77 -14.14
C LYS A 264 6.60 23.51 -13.31
N ARG A 265 7.30 22.80 -12.42
CA ARG A 265 8.36 23.34 -11.54
C ARG A 265 9.68 23.62 -12.27
N LEU A 266 9.91 22.98 -13.41
CA LEU A 266 11.11 23.14 -14.24
C LEU A 266 10.93 24.16 -15.39
N GLY A 267 9.86 24.95 -15.36
CA GLY A 267 9.61 26.04 -16.31
C GLY A 267 8.56 25.77 -17.38
N GLY A 268 7.84 24.64 -17.31
CA GLY A 268 6.74 24.34 -18.23
C GLY A 268 5.56 25.32 -18.07
N GLU A 269 5.27 26.11 -19.09
CA GLU A 269 4.16 27.08 -19.12
C GLU A 269 2.84 26.42 -19.54
N ASP A 270 2.89 25.52 -20.51
CA ASP A 270 1.74 24.79 -21.05
C ASP A 270 2.00 23.28 -20.98
N VAL A 271 1.65 22.68 -19.84
CA VAL A 271 1.87 21.25 -19.56
C VAL A 271 0.53 20.53 -19.64
N LYS A 272 0.42 19.49 -20.47
CA LYS A 272 -0.81 18.70 -20.61
C LYS A 272 -0.52 17.22 -20.37
N VAL A 273 -1.43 16.54 -19.69
CA VAL A 273 -1.44 15.07 -19.65
C VAL A 273 -2.39 14.58 -20.73
N ILE A 274 -1.93 13.66 -21.57
CA ILE A 274 -2.75 13.06 -22.63
C ILE A 274 -2.79 11.54 -22.42
N VAL A 275 -4.01 10.99 -22.37
CA VAL A 275 -4.26 9.60 -22.02
C VAL A 275 -5.29 8.95 -22.94
N ARG A 276 -5.09 7.66 -23.23
CA ARG A 276 -5.99 6.86 -24.08
C ARG A 276 -7.24 6.31 -23.37
N SER A 277 -7.31 6.44 -22.05
CA SER A 277 -8.43 5.97 -21.22
C SER A 277 -9.34 7.11 -20.81
N GLY A 278 -10.49 6.78 -20.22
CA GLY A 278 -11.30 7.77 -19.51
C GLY A 278 -10.60 8.26 -18.24
N PHE A 279 -11.03 9.41 -17.73
CA PHE A 279 -10.50 10.02 -16.52
C PHE A 279 -10.66 9.11 -15.28
N GLU A 280 -11.82 8.49 -15.14
CA GLU A 280 -12.10 7.55 -14.03
C GLU A 280 -11.36 6.22 -14.17
N GLU A 281 -10.96 5.85 -15.39
CA GLU A 281 -10.24 4.61 -15.68
C GLU A 281 -8.70 4.77 -15.59
N MET A 282 -8.22 5.97 -15.27
CA MET A 282 -6.79 6.21 -15.09
C MET A 282 -6.25 5.35 -13.94
N LYS A 283 -5.02 4.85 -14.13
CA LYS A 283 -4.32 4.08 -13.08
C LYS A 283 -3.79 4.96 -11.96
N ALA A 284 -3.62 6.25 -12.22
CA ALA A 284 -3.19 7.22 -11.23
C ALA A 284 -4.26 7.34 -10.14
N SER A 285 -3.81 7.43 -8.89
CA SER A 285 -4.72 7.56 -7.77
C SER A 285 -5.56 8.85 -7.87
N PRO A 286 -6.81 8.86 -7.37
CA PRO A 286 -7.69 10.03 -7.43
C PRO A 286 -7.03 11.33 -6.93
N TRP A 287 -6.35 11.28 -5.78
CA TRP A 287 -5.64 12.43 -5.21
C TRP A 287 -4.48 12.93 -6.07
N GLU A 288 -3.77 12.05 -6.79
CA GLU A 288 -2.71 12.50 -7.71
C GLU A 288 -3.28 13.25 -8.92
N LYS A 289 -4.48 12.86 -9.38
CA LYS A 289 -5.20 13.57 -10.44
C LYS A 289 -5.67 14.93 -9.93
N GLU A 290 -6.23 14.99 -8.72
CA GLU A 290 -6.67 16.23 -8.07
C GLU A 290 -5.51 17.21 -7.87
N ASP A 291 -4.36 16.72 -7.41
CA ASP A 291 -3.13 17.51 -7.26
C ASP A 291 -2.67 18.13 -8.59
N ALA A 292 -2.64 17.32 -9.67
CA ALA A 292 -2.26 17.81 -10.99
C ALA A 292 -3.25 18.87 -11.51
N GLN A 293 -4.56 18.64 -11.34
CA GLN A 293 -5.59 19.61 -11.70
C GLN A 293 -5.51 20.89 -10.88
N HIS A 294 -5.22 20.78 -9.59
CA HIS A 294 -5.01 21.94 -8.73
C HIS A 294 -3.84 22.81 -9.19
N GLU A 295 -2.78 22.20 -9.72
CA GLU A 295 -1.64 22.89 -10.34
C GLU A 295 -1.94 23.44 -11.75
N GLY A 296 -3.18 23.31 -12.24
CA GLY A 296 -3.63 23.84 -13.52
C GLY A 296 -3.21 23.01 -14.72
N ILE A 297 -2.93 21.72 -14.52
CA ILE A 297 -2.51 20.80 -15.58
C ILE A 297 -3.75 20.11 -16.17
N PRO A 298 -4.16 20.41 -17.42
CA PRO A 298 -5.28 19.72 -18.06
C PRO A 298 -4.94 18.25 -18.35
N ILE A 299 -5.93 17.38 -18.14
CA ILE A 299 -5.89 15.95 -18.49
C ILE A 299 -6.85 15.73 -19.65
N LEU A 300 -6.30 15.38 -20.82
CA LEU A 300 -7.04 15.14 -22.05
C LEU A 300 -7.20 13.63 -22.26
N ASN A 301 -8.46 13.17 -22.27
CA ASN A 301 -8.81 11.75 -22.31
C ASN A 301 -9.12 11.28 -23.73
N TYR A 302 -9.08 9.97 -23.91
CA TYR A 302 -9.43 9.29 -25.16
C TYR A 302 -8.68 9.77 -26.40
N LEU A 303 -7.40 10.05 -26.24
CA LEU A 303 -6.49 10.43 -27.31
C LEU A 303 -5.37 9.40 -27.43
N VAL A 304 -5.20 8.83 -28.62
CA VAL A 304 -4.16 7.84 -28.93
C VAL A 304 -3.06 8.51 -29.77
N PRO A 305 -1.79 8.45 -29.34
CA PRO A 305 -0.64 8.89 -30.14
C PRO A 305 -0.62 8.35 -31.57
N LYS A 306 -0.50 9.22 -32.59
CA LYS A 306 -0.26 8.82 -33.98
C LYS A 306 1.14 9.15 -34.47
N THR A 307 1.57 10.39 -34.33
CA THR A 307 2.85 10.87 -34.90
C THR A 307 3.48 11.94 -34.01
N PHE A 308 4.81 11.91 -33.92
CA PHE A 308 5.60 13.03 -33.42
C PHE A 308 5.90 13.96 -34.60
N GLU A 309 5.38 15.18 -34.56
CA GLU A 309 5.57 16.17 -35.62
C GLU A 309 6.90 16.90 -35.40
N HIS A 310 7.74 16.95 -36.44
CA HIS A 310 9.03 17.58 -36.36
C HIS A 310 9.41 18.35 -37.62
N GLU A 311 10.21 19.39 -37.46
CA GLU A 311 10.83 20.14 -38.55
C GLU A 311 12.35 20.07 -38.37
N ASN A 312 13.07 19.50 -39.34
CA ASN A 312 14.53 19.34 -39.29
C ASN A 312 15.06 18.71 -37.98
N GLY A 313 14.34 17.69 -37.47
CA GLY A 313 14.68 16.99 -36.22
C GLY A 313 14.30 17.72 -34.93
N LYS A 314 13.67 18.90 -35.02
CA LYS A 314 13.12 19.61 -33.86
C LYS A 314 11.64 19.28 -33.70
N LEU A 315 11.24 18.81 -32.52
CA LEU A 315 9.84 18.56 -32.18
C LEU A 315 9.03 19.86 -32.24
N THR A 316 7.90 19.85 -32.92
CA THR A 316 6.98 21.00 -33.03
C THR A 316 5.58 20.69 -32.51
N GLY A 317 5.22 19.42 -32.41
CA GLY A 317 3.91 18.99 -31.96
C GLY A 317 3.74 17.48 -31.97
N MET A 318 2.55 17.04 -31.60
CA MET A 318 2.17 15.65 -31.62
C MET A 318 0.70 15.53 -32.05
N THR A 319 0.43 14.56 -32.92
CA THR A 319 -0.91 14.32 -33.48
C THR A 319 -1.54 13.09 -32.81
N PHE A 320 -2.82 13.19 -32.49
CA PHE A 320 -3.58 12.17 -31.78
C PHE A 320 -4.88 11.82 -32.50
N GLU A 321 -5.21 10.54 -32.50
CA GLU A 321 -6.52 10.06 -32.92
C GLU A 321 -7.49 10.12 -31.73
N LYS A 322 -8.69 10.66 -31.97
CA LYS A 322 -9.76 10.61 -30.97
C LYS A 322 -10.44 9.25 -31.01
N VAL A 323 -10.48 8.59 -29.86
CA VAL A 323 -11.07 7.26 -29.71
C VAL A 323 -12.27 7.29 -28.76
N LYS A 324 -13.05 6.22 -28.74
CA LYS A 324 -14.06 5.96 -27.72
C LYS A 324 -13.91 4.55 -27.20
N ALA A 325 -14.15 4.36 -25.92
CA ALA A 325 -14.19 3.03 -25.32
C ALA A 325 -15.52 2.35 -25.67
N VAL A 326 -15.44 1.14 -26.23
CA VAL A 326 -16.59 0.26 -26.46
C VAL A 326 -16.32 -1.03 -25.70
N ARG A 327 -17.33 -1.57 -25.03
CA ARG A 327 -17.25 -2.89 -24.40
C ARG A 327 -18.03 -3.89 -25.25
N ASP A 328 -17.42 -5.03 -25.53
CA ASP A 328 -18.13 -6.14 -26.17
C ASP A 328 -19.12 -6.81 -25.20
N GLU A 329 -19.96 -7.73 -25.69
CA GLU A 329 -20.92 -8.49 -24.89
C GLU A 329 -20.26 -9.34 -23.78
N LYS A 330 -18.95 -9.56 -23.87
CA LYS A 330 -18.12 -10.27 -22.87
C LYS A 330 -17.42 -9.30 -21.90
N GLY A 331 -17.77 -8.01 -21.95
CA GLY A 331 -17.19 -6.95 -21.12
C GLY A 331 -15.77 -6.52 -21.50
N ARG A 332 -15.17 -7.06 -22.58
CA ARG A 332 -13.84 -6.67 -23.02
C ARG A 332 -13.89 -5.32 -23.69
N ARG A 333 -13.04 -4.42 -23.19
CA ARG A 333 -12.93 -3.04 -23.66
C ARG A 333 -12.01 -2.96 -24.87
N SER A 334 -12.50 -2.35 -25.95
CA SER A 334 -11.73 -1.93 -27.11
C SER A 334 -11.81 -0.41 -27.27
N LEU A 335 -10.76 0.19 -27.83
CA LEU A 335 -10.76 1.60 -28.22
C LEU A 335 -10.98 1.64 -29.73
N LEU A 336 -12.06 2.30 -30.15
CA LEU A 336 -12.39 2.47 -31.57
C LEU A 336 -12.24 3.94 -31.96
N PRO A 337 -11.72 4.25 -33.16
CA PRO A 337 -11.71 5.61 -33.70
C PRO A 337 -13.12 6.20 -33.70
N THR A 338 -13.26 7.47 -33.35
CA THR A 338 -14.57 8.15 -33.39
C THR A 338 -14.95 8.61 -34.80
N GLY A 339 -13.98 8.69 -35.72
CA GLY A 339 -14.14 9.29 -37.05
C GLY A 339 -14.05 10.82 -37.06
N GLU A 340 -13.85 11.44 -35.89
CA GLU A 340 -13.53 12.87 -35.81
C GLU A 340 -12.11 13.14 -36.32
N PRO A 341 -11.81 14.37 -36.80
CA PRO A 341 -10.47 14.73 -37.24
C PRO A 341 -9.41 14.51 -36.16
N ASP A 342 -8.22 14.08 -36.58
CA ASP A 342 -7.06 13.98 -35.70
C ASP A 342 -6.74 15.34 -35.07
N GLN A 343 -6.34 15.33 -33.80
CA GLN A 343 -6.04 16.54 -33.04
C GLN A 343 -4.54 16.72 -32.92
N ARG A 344 -4.05 17.90 -33.32
CA ARG A 344 -2.65 18.30 -33.17
C ARG A 344 -2.47 19.19 -31.95
N PHE A 345 -1.52 18.84 -31.09
CA PHE A 345 -1.10 19.68 -29.97
C PHE A 345 0.35 20.10 -30.17
N GLU A 346 0.62 21.39 -30.05
CA GLU A 346 2.01 21.89 -30.12
C GLU A 346 2.78 21.54 -28.86
N CYS A 347 4.03 21.12 -29.03
CA CYS A 347 4.92 20.79 -27.91
C CYS A 347 6.39 20.99 -28.27
N ASP A 348 7.19 21.27 -27.24
CA ASP A 348 8.63 21.38 -27.30
C ASP A 348 9.31 20.13 -26.72
N ASP A 349 8.67 19.48 -25.73
CA ASP A 349 9.10 18.21 -25.15
C ASP A 349 7.92 17.25 -24.94
N VAL A 350 8.18 15.96 -25.08
CA VAL A 350 7.25 14.87 -24.74
C VAL A 350 7.85 13.95 -23.70
N LEU A 351 7.09 13.66 -22.64
CA LEU A 351 7.43 12.69 -21.61
C LEU A 351 6.57 11.43 -21.78
N VAL A 352 7.21 10.31 -22.15
CA VAL A 352 6.54 9.02 -22.37
C VAL A 352 6.44 8.25 -21.05
N ALA A 353 5.27 8.26 -20.41
CA ALA A 353 4.98 7.59 -19.14
C ALA A 353 3.87 6.52 -19.29
N VAL A 354 3.99 5.68 -20.32
CA VAL A 354 2.96 4.69 -20.71
C VAL A 354 3.11 3.32 -20.04
N GLY A 355 4.04 3.19 -19.10
CA GLY A 355 4.24 2.00 -18.25
C GLY A 355 5.70 1.65 -18.04
N GLN A 356 5.93 0.68 -17.17
CA GLN A 356 7.22 0.07 -16.90
C GLN A 356 7.20 -1.40 -17.31
N GLU A 357 8.38 -1.93 -17.60
CA GLU A 357 8.65 -3.31 -17.95
C GLU A 357 9.81 -3.85 -17.12
N ASN A 358 9.66 -5.11 -16.76
CA ASN A 358 10.73 -5.88 -16.17
C ASN A 358 11.73 -6.27 -17.26
N ALA A 359 13.00 -6.12 -16.94
CA ALA A 359 14.07 -6.51 -17.84
C ALA A 359 15.20 -7.14 -17.02
N PHE A 360 15.53 -8.38 -17.34
CA PHE A 360 16.57 -9.15 -16.67
C PHE A 360 17.68 -9.58 -17.66
N PRO A 361 18.28 -8.65 -18.43
CA PRO A 361 19.34 -9.02 -19.39
C PRO A 361 20.60 -9.57 -18.70
N TRP A 362 20.75 -9.33 -17.40
CA TRP A 362 21.84 -9.82 -16.56
C TRP A 362 21.59 -11.23 -15.99
N ILE A 363 20.38 -11.79 -16.17
CA ILE A 363 20.08 -13.17 -15.78
C ILE A 363 20.17 -14.05 -17.01
N GLU A 364 21.22 -14.87 -17.07
CA GLU A 364 21.40 -15.81 -18.17
C GLU A 364 20.26 -16.83 -18.20
N ARG A 365 19.73 -17.14 -19.39
CA ARG A 365 18.58 -18.05 -19.55
C ARG A 365 18.87 -19.48 -19.10
N ASP A 366 20.14 -19.85 -19.02
CA ASP A 366 20.63 -21.13 -18.52
C ASP A 366 21.16 -21.06 -17.08
N ALA A 367 20.82 -20.02 -16.31
CA ALA A 367 21.12 -19.89 -14.88
C ALA A 367 20.20 -20.73 -13.97
N GLY A 368 19.33 -21.57 -14.55
CA GLY A 368 18.36 -22.40 -13.81
C GLY A 368 17.08 -21.66 -13.38
N ILE A 369 16.85 -20.44 -13.87
CA ILE A 369 15.66 -19.64 -13.61
C ILE A 369 14.76 -19.65 -14.84
N GLN A 370 13.54 -20.17 -14.69
CA GLN A 370 12.53 -20.15 -15.75
C GLN A 370 11.85 -18.78 -15.82
N PHE A 371 11.53 -18.37 -17.04
CA PHE A 371 10.79 -17.15 -17.32
C PHE A 371 9.58 -17.46 -18.20
N ASP A 372 8.50 -16.72 -18.00
CA ASP A 372 7.29 -16.84 -18.80
C ASP A 372 7.43 -16.16 -20.18
N GLN A 373 6.36 -16.21 -20.98
CA GLN A 373 6.29 -15.59 -22.31
C GLN A 373 6.44 -14.06 -22.30
N HIS A 374 6.25 -13.42 -21.15
CA HIS A 374 6.40 -11.98 -20.96
C HIS A 374 7.78 -11.59 -20.42
N GLY A 375 8.66 -12.58 -20.22
CA GLY A 375 10.00 -12.36 -19.67
C GLY A 375 10.03 -12.13 -18.16
N MET A 376 8.97 -12.51 -17.44
CA MET A 376 8.89 -12.47 -15.98
C MET A 376 9.39 -13.78 -15.36
N PRO A 377 10.10 -13.76 -14.22
CA PRO A 377 10.54 -14.98 -13.55
C PRO A 377 9.32 -15.78 -13.07
N VAL A 378 9.35 -17.09 -13.27
CA VAL A 378 8.34 -17.99 -12.70
C VAL A 378 8.65 -18.19 -11.23
N VAL A 379 7.74 -17.74 -10.36
CA VAL A 379 7.90 -17.75 -8.92
C VAL A 379 6.67 -18.33 -8.23
N ASP A 380 6.88 -19.04 -7.13
CA ASP A 380 5.78 -19.48 -6.26
C ASP A 380 5.26 -18.28 -5.45
N MET A 381 3.95 -18.02 -5.53
CA MET A 381 3.34 -16.81 -4.95
C MET A 381 3.34 -16.77 -3.43
N VAL A 382 3.52 -17.91 -2.76
CA VAL A 382 3.58 -17.96 -1.30
C VAL A 382 5.03 -17.82 -0.87
N THR A 383 5.90 -18.64 -1.44
CA THR A 383 7.29 -18.76 -1.00
C THR A 383 8.23 -17.73 -1.63
N MET A 384 7.82 -17.03 -2.69
CA MET A 384 8.64 -16.10 -3.47
C MET A 384 9.86 -16.78 -4.15
N GLN A 385 9.94 -18.11 -4.10
CA GLN A 385 11.06 -18.88 -4.65
C GLN A 385 10.90 -19.03 -6.17
N SER A 386 12.00 -18.84 -6.89
CA SER A 386 12.06 -19.16 -8.33
C SER A 386 12.34 -20.64 -8.56
N THR A 387 12.46 -21.07 -9.82
CA THR A 387 12.89 -22.44 -10.14
C THR A 387 14.33 -22.75 -9.75
N GLN A 388 15.15 -21.73 -9.46
CA GLN A 388 16.46 -21.91 -8.83
C GLN A 388 16.30 -21.85 -7.31
N ALA A 389 16.62 -22.94 -6.62
CA ALA A 389 16.30 -23.14 -5.20
C ALA A 389 16.86 -22.07 -4.26
N LYS A 390 18.02 -21.47 -4.60
CA LYS A 390 18.65 -20.41 -3.81
C LYS A 390 18.16 -19.00 -4.15
N VAL A 391 17.34 -18.83 -5.19
CA VAL A 391 16.99 -17.51 -5.73
C VAL A 391 15.51 -17.21 -5.53
N PHE A 392 15.24 -16.09 -4.89
CA PHE A 392 13.92 -15.56 -4.59
C PHE A 392 13.71 -14.23 -5.31
N PHE A 393 12.47 -13.90 -5.65
CA PHE A 393 12.12 -12.58 -6.22
C PHE A 393 10.95 -11.98 -5.44
N GLY A 394 10.98 -10.67 -5.25
CA GLY A 394 9.87 -9.94 -4.64
C GLY A 394 9.68 -8.57 -5.24
N GLY A 395 8.64 -7.86 -4.77
CA GLY A 395 8.28 -6.54 -5.29
C GLY A 395 7.99 -6.56 -6.80
N ASP A 396 8.30 -5.45 -7.47
CA ASP A 396 8.00 -5.29 -8.88
C ASP A 396 8.79 -6.26 -9.77
N SER A 397 9.96 -6.75 -9.31
CA SER A 397 10.76 -7.75 -10.03
C SER A 397 10.09 -9.12 -10.17
N ALA A 398 9.16 -9.47 -9.27
CA ALA A 398 8.44 -10.73 -9.32
C ALA A 398 7.11 -10.64 -10.08
N PHE A 399 6.32 -9.59 -9.82
CA PHE A 399 4.92 -9.53 -10.24
C PHE A 399 4.57 -8.32 -11.11
N GLY A 400 5.59 -7.60 -11.58
CA GLY A 400 5.44 -6.36 -12.33
C GLY A 400 5.11 -5.17 -11.43
N PRO A 401 5.01 -3.96 -12.03
CA PRO A 401 4.83 -2.71 -11.29
C PRO A 401 3.56 -2.72 -10.43
N LYS A 402 3.74 -2.72 -9.11
CA LYS A 402 2.69 -2.52 -8.11
C LYS A 402 2.99 -1.22 -7.33
N ASN A 403 2.99 -1.28 -6.00
CA ASN A 403 3.24 -0.15 -5.13
C ASN A 403 4.16 -0.55 -3.97
N ILE A 404 4.64 0.46 -3.25
CA ILE A 404 5.68 0.30 -2.22
C ILE A 404 5.21 -0.66 -1.11
N ILE A 405 3.94 -0.62 -0.70
CA ILE A 405 3.44 -1.50 0.37
C ILE A 405 3.35 -2.97 -0.07
N TRP A 406 3.08 -3.25 -1.35
CA TRP A 406 3.23 -4.60 -1.91
C TRP A 406 4.68 -5.07 -1.91
N ALA A 407 5.64 -4.19 -2.22
CA ALA A 407 7.05 -4.52 -2.17
C ALA A 407 7.49 -4.89 -0.74
N VAL A 408 6.99 -4.19 0.28
CA VAL A 408 7.19 -4.54 1.69
C VAL A 408 6.60 -5.90 2.02
N ALA A 409 5.34 -6.16 1.66
CA ALA A 409 4.69 -7.45 1.90
C ALA A 409 5.47 -8.63 1.29
N HIS A 410 5.85 -8.52 0.02
CA HIS A 410 6.66 -9.55 -0.65
C HIS A 410 8.05 -9.71 0.00
N GLY A 411 8.61 -8.63 0.58
CA GLY A 411 9.87 -8.70 1.31
C GLY A 411 9.76 -9.50 2.61
N HIS A 412 8.69 -9.31 3.38
CA HIS A 412 8.40 -10.14 4.56
C HIS A 412 8.20 -11.61 4.18
N ASP A 413 7.43 -11.88 3.13
CA ASP A 413 7.22 -13.24 2.63
C ASP A 413 8.51 -13.91 2.18
N ALA A 414 9.36 -13.20 1.44
CA ALA A 414 10.65 -13.74 1.01
C ALA A 414 11.59 -13.97 2.20
N ALA A 415 11.59 -13.10 3.20
CA ALA A 415 12.40 -13.27 4.40
C ALA A 415 12.05 -14.56 5.16
N ILE A 416 10.75 -14.87 5.33
CA ILE A 416 10.30 -16.12 5.94
C ILE A 416 10.83 -17.32 5.15
N SER A 417 10.67 -17.32 3.83
CA SER A 417 11.14 -18.43 3.00
C SER A 417 12.64 -18.61 3.03
N ILE A 418 13.41 -17.52 3.02
CA ILE A 418 14.87 -17.57 3.11
C ILE A 418 15.28 -18.14 4.48
N ASP A 419 14.67 -17.68 5.58
CA ASP A 419 14.98 -18.24 6.91
C ASP A 419 14.67 -19.74 6.97
N LYS A 420 13.52 -20.18 6.46
CA LYS A 420 13.16 -21.61 6.42
C LYS A 420 14.11 -22.44 5.54
N LEU A 421 14.44 -21.96 4.34
CA LEU A 421 15.41 -22.60 3.46
C LEU A 421 16.75 -22.82 4.17
N LEU A 422 17.27 -21.78 4.84
CA LEU A 422 18.58 -21.80 5.48
C LEU A 422 18.62 -22.63 6.78
N ASN A 423 17.46 -22.95 7.35
CA ASN A 423 17.30 -23.90 8.45
C ASN A 423 16.90 -25.31 7.99
N GLY A 424 16.78 -25.56 6.67
CA GLY A 424 16.46 -26.88 6.13
C GLY A 424 14.99 -27.29 6.32
N GLU A 425 14.08 -26.32 6.41
CA GLU A 425 12.65 -26.53 6.62
C GLU A 425 11.85 -26.38 5.31
N ASP A 426 10.62 -26.90 5.26
CA ASP A 426 9.72 -26.71 4.11
C ASP A 426 9.21 -25.25 4.05
N LEU A 427 9.45 -24.57 2.95
CA LEU A 427 9.05 -23.17 2.73
C LEU A 427 7.53 -22.98 2.71
N LYS A 428 6.76 -24.03 2.42
CA LYS A 428 5.29 -24.00 2.35
C LYS A 428 4.63 -24.21 3.72
N GLU A 429 5.35 -24.77 4.69
CA GLU A 429 4.87 -24.92 6.06
C GLU A 429 5.06 -23.62 6.85
N ARG A 430 4.17 -22.66 6.60
CA ARG A 430 4.16 -21.37 7.29
C ARG A 430 3.20 -21.39 8.48
N PRO A 431 3.63 -20.99 9.68
CA PRO A 431 2.71 -20.89 10.80
C PRO A 431 1.70 -19.78 10.56
N SER A 432 0.45 -20.05 10.91
CA SER A 432 -0.61 -19.04 10.91
C SER A 432 -0.21 -17.83 11.76
N PRO A 433 -0.67 -16.62 11.40
CA PRO A 433 -0.52 -15.45 12.24
C PRO A 433 -1.03 -15.71 13.66
N ILE A 434 -0.41 -15.07 14.64
CA ILE A 434 -0.92 -15.09 16.01
C ILE A 434 -2.13 -14.16 16.04
N VAL A 435 -3.27 -14.70 16.45
CA VAL A 435 -4.50 -13.95 16.67
C VAL A 435 -4.91 -14.03 18.13
N ASN A 436 -5.33 -12.91 18.70
CA ASN A 436 -5.81 -12.86 20.08
C ASN A 436 -6.98 -11.88 20.23
N LEU A 437 -7.81 -12.13 21.22
CA LEU A 437 -8.85 -11.21 21.69
C LEU A 437 -8.62 -10.89 23.15
N SER A 438 -8.54 -9.60 23.46
CA SER A 438 -8.36 -9.14 24.83
C SER A 438 -9.41 -8.10 25.19
N SER A 439 -10.16 -8.35 26.27
CA SER A 439 -11.12 -7.38 26.80
C SER A 439 -10.46 -6.04 27.06
N GLN A 440 -11.11 -4.96 26.63
CA GLN A 440 -10.72 -3.57 26.84
C GLN A 440 -11.50 -2.91 27.99
N LYS A 441 -12.23 -3.73 28.75
CA LYS A 441 -13.06 -3.31 29.85
C LYS A 441 -12.19 -2.96 31.07
N MET A 442 -12.28 -1.72 31.54
CA MET A 442 -11.63 -1.25 32.77
C MET A 442 -12.61 -1.30 33.96
N GLY A 443 -13.90 -1.18 33.68
CA GLY A 443 -15.00 -1.28 34.63
C GLY A 443 -16.31 -1.62 33.92
N ILE A 444 -17.45 -1.70 34.62
CA ILE A 444 -18.72 -2.14 33.98
C ILE A 444 -19.13 -1.24 32.79
N HIS A 445 -18.84 0.06 32.87
CA HIS A 445 -19.16 1.10 31.87
C HIS A 445 -17.93 1.97 31.51
N GLU A 446 -16.71 1.42 31.60
CA GLU A 446 -15.48 2.18 31.33
C GLU A 446 -14.54 1.39 30.44
N TRP A 447 -14.04 2.05 29.39
CA TRP A 447 -13.17 1.48 28.35
C TRP A 447 -11.77 2.08 28.44
N SER A 448 -10.77 1.35 27.92
CA SER A 448 -9.39 1.82 27.84
C SER A 448 -9.15 2.96 26.82
N TYR A 449 -10.18 3.38 26.08
CA TYR A 449 -10.10 4.37 25.01
C TYR A 449 -11.45 5.07 24.77
N ASP A 450 -11.42 6.21 24.07
CA ASP A 450 -12.62 6.94 23.62
C ASP A 450 -13.19 6.29 22.35
N ASN A 451 -14.47 5.91 22.40
CA ASN A 451 -15.19 5.24 21.31
C ASN A 451 -16.35 6.09 20.76
N ALA A 452 -16.43 7.37 21.12
CA ALA A 452 -17.42 8.28 20.59
C ALA A 452 -17.28 8.42 19.06
N ILE A 453 -18.42 8.39 18.35
CA ILE A 453 -18.43 8.55 16.90
C ILE A 453 -18.35 10.04 16.57
N SER A 454 -17.29 10.47 15.89
CA SER A 454 -17.19 11.84 15.38
C SER A 454 -18.08 12.02 14.14
N PRO A 455 -18.98 13.03 14.10
CA PRO A 455 -19.78 13.37 12.92
C PRO A 455 -19.08 14.34 11.97
N ASP A 456 -17.80 14.66 12.20
CA ASP A 456 -17.06 15.61 11.36
C ASP A 456 -17.03 15.17 9.89
N GLU A 457 -16.70 16.09 8.98
CA GLU A 457 -16.29 15.78 7.60
C GLU A 457 -14.78 15.51 7.54
N ARG A 458 -14.29 14.91 6.45
CA ARG A 458 -12.87 14.58 6.32
C ARG A 458 -12.05 15.87 6.24
N TYR A 459 -10.99 15.96 7.05
CA TYR A 459 -10.18 17.17 7.06
C TYR A 459 -9.31 17.25 5.80
N LYS A 460 -9.33 18.42 5.14
CA LYS A 460 -8.49 18.68 3.97
C LYS A 460 -7.04 18.88 4.40
N VAL A 461 -6.12 18.26 3.67
CA VAL A 461 -4.69 18.40 3.91
C VAL A 461 -4.27 19.83 3.54
N PRO A 462 -3.64 20.58 4.44
CA PRO A 462 -3.13 21.89 4.12
C PRO A 462 -1.98 21.78 3.10
N TRP A 463 -2.01 22.69 2.14
CA TRP A 463 -0.98 22.82 1.12
C TRP A 463 -0.18 24.09 1.33
N LYS A 464 1.10 24.01 0.99
CA LYS A 464 1.95 25.18 0.93
C LYS A 464 1.60 26.01 -0.31
N ASP A 465 1.74 27.33 -0.17
CA ASP A 465 1.36 28.27 -1.22
C ASP A 465 2.01 27.94 -2.59
N LYS A 466 1.19 27.96 -3.64
CA LYS A 466 1.59 27.62 -5.01
C LYS A 466 2.73 28.47 -5.53
N THR A 467 2.76 29.76 -5.18
CA THR A 467 3.78 30.69 -5.67
C THR A 467 5.17 30.35 -5.13
N ILE A 468 5.22 29.65 -3.99
CA ILE A 468 6.45 29.15 -3.37
C ILE A 468 6.80 27.77 -3.93
N THR A 469 5.84 26.83 -3.97
CA THR A 469 6.08 25.44 -4.36
C THR A 469 6.42 25.27 -5.83
N LEU A 470 5.86 26.11 -6.71
CA LEU A 470 6.17 26.07 -8.15
C LEU A 470 7.56 26.64 -8.48
N LYS A 471 8.16 27.45 -7.60
CA LYS A 471 9.50 28.01 -7.79
C LYS A 471 10.62 27.08 -7.32
N ASN A 472 10.31 26.06 -6.50
CA ASN A 472 11.32 25.19 -5.93
C ASN A 472 10.82 23.75 -5.83
N ILE A 473 11.37 22.88 -6.68
CA ILE A 473 11.03 21.45 -6.76
C ILE A 473 11.33 20.65 -5.49
N LYS A 474 12.14 21.20 -4.57
CA LYS A 474 12.49 20.57 -3.29
C LYS A 474 11.50 20.91 -2.18
N VAL A 475 10.65 21.91 -2.36
CA VAL A 475 9.69 22.32 -1.33
C VAL A 475 8.52 21.35 -1.34
N GLU A 476 8.28 20.69 -0.21
CA GLU A 476 7.13 19.82 -0.02
C GLU A 476 5.82 20.60 -0.20
N VAL A 477 4.91 20.06 -1.01
CA VAL A 477 3.62 20.70 -1.33
C VAL A 477 2.63 20.48 -0.21
N GLU A 478 2.48 19.23 0.22
CA GLU A 478 1.57 18.88 1.29
C GLU A 478 2.26 19.03 2.63
N LEU A 479 1.62 19.76 3.56
CA LEU A 479 2.18 20.01 4.89
C LEU A 479 1.81 18.93 5.91
N GLY A 480 0.90 18.01 5.56
CA GLY A 480 0.35 17.04 6.51
C GLY A 480 -0.63 17.70 7.49
N PHE A 481 -1.08 16.97 8.51
CA PHE A 481 -1.90 17.56 9.57
C PHE A 481 -1.03 18.00 10.73
N ASP A 482 -1.34 19.18 11.28
CA ASP A 482 -0.84 19.56 12.59
C ASP A 482 -1.42 18.63 13.68
N PRO A 483 -0.86 18.61 14.90
CA PRO A 483 -1.35 17.75 15.99
C PRO A 483 -2.83 17.88 16.31
N ALA A 484 -3.41 19.08 16.24
CA ALA A 484 -4.81 19.31 16.58
C ALA A 484 -5.75 18.78 15.48
N THR A 485 -5.42 19.04 14.21
CA THR A 485 -6.14 18.49 13.07
C THR A 485 -5.98 16.97 12.99
N GLY A 486 -4.77 16.47 13.26
CA GLY A 486 -4.48 15.03 13.32
C GLY A 486 -5.26 14.32 14.42
N PHE A 487 -5.42 14.95 15.60
CA PHE A 487 -6.29 14.43 16.65
C PHE A 487 -7.74 14.33 16.18
N LYS A 488 -8.31 15.39 15.60
CA LYS A 488 -9.70 15.40 15.12
C LYS A 488 -9.95 14.37 14.02
N GLU A 489 -9.02 14.24 13.07
CA GLU A 489 -9.11 13.21 12.03
C GLU A 489 -8.95 11.79 12.62
N ALA A 490 -8.12 11.60 13.65
CA ALA A 490 -8.01 10.31 14.34
C ALA A 490 -9.32 9.90 15.03
N GLN A 491 -10.07 10.85 15.59
CA GLN A 491 -11.40 10.63 16.19
C GLN A 491 -12.47 10.19 15.18
N ARG A 492 -12.23 10.32 13.86
CA ARG A 492 -13.12 9.75 12.84
C ARG A 492 -13.03 8.22 12.75
N CYS A 493 -11.95 7.61 13.28
CA CYS A 493 -11.77 6.17 13.24
C CYS A 493 -12.81 5.44 14.10
N LEU A 494 -13.46 4.43 13.53
CA LEU A 494 -14.46 3.62 14.23
C LEU A 494 -13.84 2.54 15.13
N ASN A 495 -12.50 2.50 15.26
CA ASN A 495 -11.80 1.52 16.10
C ASN A 495 -12.22 0.07 15.80
N CYS A 496 -12.31 -0.28 14.50
CA CYS A 496 -12.80 -1.58 14.06
C CYS A 496 -11.97 -2.76 14.60
N ASP A 497 -10.74 -2.54 15.09
CA ASP A 497 -9.93 -3.56 15.79
C ASP A 497 -10.50 -3.93 17.15
N VAL A 498 -11.30 -3.07 17.78
CA VAL A 498 -12.02 -3.39 19.01
C VAL A 498 -13.41 -3.92 18.66
N GLN A 499 -13.54 -5.23 18.81
CA GLN A 499 -14.72 -6.01 18.43
C GLN A 499 -15.77 -5.98 19.54
N THR A 500 -17.05 -5.84 19.18
CA THR A 500 -18.14 -6.16 20.11
C THR A 500 -18.35 -7.67 20.08
N VAL A 501 -17.88 -8.38 21.11
CA VAL A 501 -17.97 -9.84 21.22
C VAL A 501 -19.17 -10.22 22.09
N PHE A 502 -19.96 -11.20 21.63
CA PHE A 502 -21.18 -11.63 22.30
C PHE A 502 -21.05 -13.02 22.94
N ALA A 503 -21.39 -13.11 24.22
CA ALA A 503 -21.50 -14.34 24.99
C ALA A 503 -22.97 -14.75 25.16
N ASP A 504 -23.43 -15.63 24.29
CA ASP A 504 -24.80 -16.17 24.25
C ASP A 504 -25.31 -16.67 25.61
N ARG A 505 -24.47 -17.38 26.39
CA ARG A 505 -24.81 -17.95 27.71
C ARG A 505 -25.21 -16.90 28.75
N LEU A 506 -24.70 -15.67 28.63
CA LEU A 506 -24.98 -14.57 29.56
C LEU A 506 -26.20 -13.75 29.13
N CYS A 507 -26.71 -13.94 27.92
CA CYS A 507 -27.83 -13.18 27.40
C CYS A 507 -29.14 -13.56 28.11
N ILE A 508 -29.94 -12.55 28.44
CA ILE A 508 -31.30 -12.68 28.97
C ILE A 508 -32.38 -12.17 28.01
N GLU A 509 -31.98 -11.77 26.80
CA GLU A 509 -32.88 -11.34 25.72
C GLU A 509 -33.78 -10.15 26.12
N CYS A 510 -33.21 -9.17 26.83
CA CYS A 510 -33.90 -7.95 27.25
C CYS A 510 -33.99 -6.86 26.18
N ASP A 511 -33.50 -7.13 24.96
CA ASP A 511 -33.48 -6.23 23.79
C ASP A 511 -32.74 -4.88 23.95
N ALA A 512 -32.17 -4.60 25.12
CA ALA A 512 -31.48 -3.34 25.38
C ALA A 512 -30.31 -3.01 24.42
N CYS A 513 -29.63 -4.02 23.87
CA CYS A 513 -28.58 -3.82 22.86
C CYS A 513 -29.13 -3.50 21.47
N VAL A 514 -30.35 -3.95 21.16
CA VAL A 514 -31.07 -3.62 19.93
C VAL A 514 -31.56 -2.17 20.03
N ASP A 515 -32.23 -1.82 21.12
CA ASP A 515 -32.83 -0.49 21.33
C ASP A 515 -31.81 0.65 21.34
N ILE A 516 -30.60 0.41 21.86
CA ILE A 516 -29.53 1.43 21.94
C ILE A 516 -28.70 1.52 20.65
N CYS A 517 -28.89 0.59 19.70
CA CYS A 517 -28.04 0.52 18.52
C CYS A 517 -28.37 1.66 17.55
N PRO A 518 -27.45 2.59 17.25
CA PRO A 518 -27.74 3.73 16.38
C PRO A 518 -27.94 3.34 14.90
N MET A 519 -27.60 2.11 14.53
CA MET A 519 -27.61 1.61 13.15
C MET A 519 -28.58 0.43 12.94
N ASP A 520 -29.34 0.04 13.97
CA ASP A 520 -30.23 -1.14 13.94
C ASP A 520 -29.54 -2.44 13.47
N CYS A 521 -28.22 -2.55 13.68
CA CYS A 521 -27.40 -3.63 13.14
C CYS A 521 -27.46 -4.93 13.95
N ILE A 522 -28.16 -4.95 15.09
CA ILE A 522 -28.31 -6.12 15.97
C ILE A 522 -29.78 -6.56 15.92
N SER A 523 -30.03 -7.86 15.77
CA SER A 523 -31.38 -8.42 15.72
C SER A 523 -31.46 -9.75 16.46
N PHE A 524 -32.50 -9.94 17.27
CA PHE A 524 -32.85 -11.25 17.84
C PHE A 524 -33.97 -11.88 17.01
N THR A 525 -33.66 -12.94 16.27
CA THR A 525 -34.60 -13.53 15.30
C THR A 525 -34.48 -15.05 15.23
N ARG A 526 -35.41 -15.71 14.54
CA ARG A 526 -35.30 -17.16 14.28
C ARG A 526 -34.16 -17.43 13.29
N ASN A 527 -33.34 -18.44 13.58
CA ASN A 527 -32.26 -18.86 12.69
C ASN A 527 -32.85 -19.42 11.36
N GLY A 528 -32.07 -19.39 10.29
CA GLY A 528 -32.50 -19.83 8.96
C GLY A 528 -31.37 -19.82 7.93
N GLU A 529 -31.72 -20.03 6.66
CA GLU A 529 -30.79 -19.84 5.54
C GLU A 529 -30.36 -18.37 5.43
N GLU A 530 -29.12 -18.12 5.03
CA GLU A 530 -28.53 -16.78 5.08
C GLU A 530 -29.30 -15.74 4.24
N ALA A 531 -29.71 -16.11 3.03
CA ALA A 531 -30.43 -15.20 2.13
C ALA A 531 -31.76 -14.72 2.72
N ASP A 532 -32.49 -15.61 3.39
CA ASP A 532 -33.72 -15.28 4.12
C ASP A 532 -33.41 -14.48 5.40
N LEU A 533 -32.40 -14.91 6.16
CA LEU A 533 -32.02 -14.30 7.42
C LEU A 533 -31.66 -12.82 7.25
N ARG A 534 -30.85 -12.49 6.24
CA ARG A 534 -30.45 -11.12 5.89
C ARG A 534 -31.63 -10.18 5.64
N GLY A 535 -32.72 -10.69 5.06
CA GLY A 535 -33.94 -9.92 4.79
C GLY A 535 -34.84 -9.71 6.01
N ARG A 536 -34.69 -10.51 7.06
CA ARG A 536 -35.50 -10.46 8.30
C ARG A 536 -34.85 -9.68 9.44
N LEU A 537 -33.64 -9.15 9.25
CA LEU A 537 -32.97 -8.30 10.24
C LEU A 537 -33.68 -6.94 10.32
N ASN A 538 -33.57 -6.26 11.47
CA ASN A 538 -34.16 -4.93 11.68
C ASN A 538 -33.74 -3.94 10.58
N ALA A 539 -32.43 -3.89 10.30
CA ALA A 539 -31.88 -3.32 9.08
C ALA A 539 -31.48 -4.46 8.13
N PRO A 540 -32.08 -4.58 6.92
CA PRO A 540 -31.73 -5.65 5.99
C PRO A 540 -30.25 -5.59 5.55
N ALA A 541 -29.52 -6.68 5.75
CA ALA A 541 -28.09 -6.79 5.43
C ALA A 541 -27.88 -7.06 3.93
N ARG A 542 -27.62 -6.00 3.16
CA ARG A 542 -27.58 -6.05 1.68
C ARG A 542 -26.24 -6.48 1.09
N ASN A 543 -25.16 -6.45 1.87
CA ASN A 543 -23.83 -6.81 1.41
C ASN A 543 -23.52 -8.30 1.69
N PRO A 544 -23.61 -9.20 0.69
CA PRO A 544 -23.36 -10.62 0.90
C PRO A 544 -21.86 -10.95 1.03
N THR A 545 -20.97 -9.99 0.72
CA THR A 545 -19.51 -10.22 0.83
C THR A 545 -19.01 -10.09 2.26
N GLN A 546 -19.77 -9.40 3.13
CA GLN A 546 -19.51 -9.30 4.55
C GLN A 546 -20.30 -10.37 5.31
N ASP A 547 -19.59 -11.15 6.10
CA ASP A 547 -20.17 -12.27 6.85
C ASP A 547 -20.97 -11.75 8.05
N LEU A 548 -22.17 -12.29 8.28
CA LEU A 548 -22.96 -11.98 9.48
C LEU A 548 -22.29 -12.57 10.73
N TYR A 549 -22.30 -11.80 11.83
CA TYR A 549 -21.93 -12.33 13.13
C TYR A 549 -23.17 -12.95 13.80
N VAL A 550 -23.18 -14.29 13.91
CA VAL A 550 -24.33 -15.06 14.42
C VAL A 550 -23.96 -15.79 15.71
N SER A 551 -24.78 -15.64 16.75
CA SER A 551 -24.60 -16.35 18.03
C SER A 551 -25.01 -17.82 17.97
N GLY A 552 -24.70 -18.56 19.04
CA GLY A 552 -25.41 -19.79 19.36
C GLY A 552 -26.91 -19.56 19.62
N GLU A 553 -27.66 -20.66 19.75
CA GLU A 553 -29.08 -20.62 20.08
C GLU A 553 -29.30 -20.10 21.51
N LEU A 554 -30.19 -19.13 21.65
CA LEU A 554 -30.54 -18.47 22.91
C LEU A 554 -31.68 -19.22 23.61
N LYS A 555 -32.03 -18.80 24.84
CA LYS A 555 -33.01 -19.48 25.69
C LYS A 555 -34.40 -19.55 25.06
N THR A 556 -34.76 -18.60 24.20
CA THR A 556 -36.04 -18.60 23.47
C THR A 556 -36.01 -19.38 22.14
N GLY A 557 -34.87 -19.97 21.75
CA GLY A 557 -34.68 -20.59 20.43
C GLY A 557 -34.39 -19.59 19.30
N ARG A 558 -34.24 -18.29 19.62
CA ARG A 558 -33.74 -17.26 18.70
C ARG A 558 -32.21 -17.29 18.63
N VAL A 559 -31.66 -16.56 17.66
CA VAL A 559 -30.24 -16.21 17.56
C VAL A 559 -30.09 -14.69 17.58
N MET A 560 -28.96 -14.22 18.12
CA MET A 560 -28.48 -12.87 17.90
C MET A 560 -27.73 -12.83 16.58
N VAL A 561 -28.11 -11.91 15.71
CA VAL A 561 -27.43 -11.62 14.46
C VAL A 561 -26.98 -10.17 14.49
N LYS A 562 -25.69 -9.94 14.22
CA LYS A 562 -25.11 -8.62 14.05
C LYS A 562 -24.58 -8.46 12.62
N ASP A 563 -24.98 -7.39 11.96
CA ASP A 563 -24.40 -6.96 10.68
C ASP A 563 -23.16 -6.10 10.93
N GLU A 564 -21.98 -6.66 10.64
CA GLU A 564 -20.70 -5.95 10.74
C GLU A 564 -20.55 -4.85 9.69
N ASP A 565 -21.30 -4.90 8.57
CA ASP A 565 -21.12 -3.94 7.47
C ASP A 565 -21.47 -2.51 7.89
N VAL A 566 -22.49 -2.37 8.75
CA VAL A 566 -23.02 -1.09 9.23
C VAL A 566 -22.70 -0.79 10.69
N CYS A 567 -22.10 -1.72 11.44
CA CYS A 567 -21.80 -1.50 12.86
C CYS A 567 -20.70 -0.44 13.07
N LEU A 568 -20.97 0.53 13.95
CA LEU A 568 -20.05 1.63 14.29
C LEU A 568 -18.97 1.25 15.31
N HIS A 569 -19.06 0.07 15.94
CA HIS A 569 -18.16 -0.35 17.02
C HIS A 569 -18.10 0.62 18.21
N CYS A 570 -19.18 1.39 18.42
CA CYS A 570 -19.32 2.40 19.46
C CYS A 570 -19.52 1.83 20.87
N GLY A 571 -19.49 0.52 21.07
CA GLY A 571 -19.59 -0.12 22.39
C GLY A 571 -20.91 0.06 23.17
N LEU A 572 -21.88 0.84 22.68
CA LEU A 572 -23.14 1.10 23.37
C LEU A 572 -23.90 -0.18 23.75
N CYS A 573 -23.83 -1.24 22.92
CA CYS A 573 -24.40 -2.54 23.25
C CYS A 573 -23.74 -3.20 24.47
N ALA A 574 -22.42 -3.02 24.63
CA ALA A 574 -21.65 -3.49 25.77
C ALA A 574 -21.88 -2.63 27.02
N GLU A 575 -21.99 -1.31 26.86
CA GLU A 575 -22.31 -0.40 27.97
C GLU A 575 -23.71 -0.64 28.53
N ARG A 576 -24.70 -0.88 27.65
CA ARG A 576 -26.09 -1.03 28.05
C ARG A 576 -26.42 -2.45 28.56
N CYS A 577 -25.56 -3.43 28.31
CA CYS A 577 -25.85 -4.82 28.63
C CYS A 577 -25.83 -5.08 30.16
N PRO A 578 -26.96 -5.44 30.80
CA PRO A 578 -27.02 -5.61 32.25
C PRO A 578 -26.30 -6.87 32.74
N THR A 579 -26.04 -7.83 31.86
CA THR A 579 -25.42 -9.11 32.20
C THR A 579 -23.96 -9.21 31.76
N GLY A 580 -23.44 -8.21 31.05
CA GLY A 580 -22.13 -8.28 30.42
C GLY A 580 -22.04 -9.33 29.31
N ALA A 581 -23.17 -9.70 28.68
CA ALA A 581 -23.18 -10.58 27.51
C ALA A 581 -22.48 -9.96 26.29
N TRP A 582 -22.34 -8.63 26.25
CA TRP A 582 -21.52 -7.92 25.28
C TRP A 582 -20.24 -7.44 25.95
N ASP A 583 -19.11 -7.63 25.28
CA ASP A 583 -17.80 -7.15 25.68
C ASP A 583 -17.10 -6.44 24.51
N MET A 584 -16.21 -5.49 24.82
CA MET A 584 -15.34 -4.83 23.84
C MET A 584 -13.97 -5.50 23.89
N GLN A 585 -13.63 -6.27 22.87
CA GLN A 585 -12.38 -7.02 22.83
C GLN A 585 -11.49 -6.55 21.69
N LYS A 586 -10.28 -6.10 22.01
CA LYS A 586 -9.27 -5.76 21.03
C LYS A 586 -8.80 -7.04 20.33
N PHE A 587 -9.02 -7.08 19.03
CA PHE A 587 -8.42 -8.03 18.11
C PHE A 587 -6.98 -7.64 17.83
N LEU A 588 -6.07 -8.57 18.10
CA LEU A 588 -4.67 -8.47 17.73
C LEU A 588 -4.40 -9.46 16.60
N LEU A 589 -3.80 -8.96 15.52
CA LEU A 589 -3.18 -9.77 14.48
C LEU A 589 -1.69 -9.47 14.51
N ASP A 590 -0.89 -10.49 14.79
CA ASP A 590 0.56 -10.44 14.68
C ASP A 590 1.00 -11.40 13.58
N LEU A 591 1.48 -10.84 12.47
CA LEU A 591 1.93 -11.63 11.34
C LEU A 591 3.21 -12.39 11.70
N THR A 592 3.31 -13.61 11.21
CA THR A 592 4.55 -14.37 11.28
C THR A 592 5.66 -13.61 10.52
N HIS A 593 6.74 -13.29 11.22
CA HIS A 593 7.98 -12.78 10.61
C HIS A 593 9.08 -13.84 10.64
N ALA A 594 10.14 -13.63 9.85
CA ALA A 594 11.31 -14.51 9.84
C ALA A 594 11.92 -14.65 11.26
N GLY A 595 12.36 -15.85 11.63
CA GLY A 595 12.99 -16.13 12.92
C GLY A 595 12.33 -17.27 13.69
N HIS A 596 12.53 -17.30 15.01
CA HIS A 596 12.09 -18.43 15.84
C HIS A 596 10.59 -18.74 15.76
N GLY A 597 9.75 -17.72 15.57
CA GLY A 597 8.29 -17.89 15.44
C GLY A 597 7.86 -18.56 14.13
N CYS A 598 8.64 -18.45 13.05
CA CYS A 598 8.32 -19.08 11.76
C CYS A 598 8.93 -20.49 11.58
N ARG A 599 9.86 -20.87 12.46
CA ARG A 599 10.58 -22.14 12.39
C ARG A 599 9.76 -23.28 12.99
N THR A 600 9.85 -24.45 12.39
CA THR A 600 9.22 -25.66 12.93
C THR A 600 9.81 -25.93 14.33
N PRO A 601 8.99 -26.08 15.39
CA PRO A 601 9.51 -26.34 16.73
C PRO A 601 10.38 -27.59 16.70
N GLN A 602 11.67 -27.46 17.03
CA GLN A 602 12.53 -28.63 17.20
C GLN A 602 11.90 -29.49 18.30
N ARG A 603 11.32 -30.64 17.93
CA ARG A 603 10.98 -31.68 18.90
C ARG A 603 12.27 -31.96 19.65
N LYS A 604 12.34 -31.59 20.93
CA LYS A 604 13.45 -32.02 21.80
C LYS A 604 13.56 -33.53 21.61
N ALA A 605 14.70 -33.98 21.08
CA ALA A 605 15.01 -35.40 21.04
C ALA A 605 14.90 -35.91 22.48
N ALA A 606 13.98 -36.83 22.70
CA ALA A 606 13.78 -37.49 23.98
C ALA A 606 14.93 -38.44 24.29
#